data_AF-A0A0V8CZJ0-F1
#
_entry.id   AF-A0A0V8CZJ0-F1
#
_cell.length_a   1.000
_cell.length_b   1.000
_cell.length_c   1.000
_cell.angle_alpha   90.00
_cell.angle_beta   90.00
_cell.angle_gamma   90.00
#
_symmetry.space_group_name_H-M   'P 1'
#
loop_
_entity.id
_entity.type
_entity.pdbx_description
1 polymer ?
#
loop_
_entity_poly.entity_id
_entity_poly.type
_entity_poly.pdbx_seq_one_letter_code
_entity_poly.pdbx_strand_id
1 'polypeptide(L)'
;MLDSEYKKFVDGMSKVFKSHQDITRVIVGESPYNDGGNLNNVSYYPYKQVAFLRSLPANGATKETVNRVWSLLFGDKVDSVKNLLQVIVDSTANATKEEYLAKYLAEEQNIYLINAFYADRETITDDLKKLNDNTECKKILVATREFPKFTTYISKNILYFIIHPSKTTRDIEQWKLDYQGDDRYNCSKDIIDIFRLKQK
;
A
#
# COMPACT_ATOMS: atom_id res chain seq x y z
N MET A 1 15.98 -13.14 4.08
CA MET A 1 15.54 -12.31 5.22
C MET A 1 16.08 -12.90 6.51
N LEU A 2 16.82 -12.13 7.30
CA LEU A 2 17.33 -12.57 8.61
C LEU A 2 16.31 -12.18 9.70
N ASP A 3 15.75 -13.16 10.40
CA ASP A 3 14.70 -12.93 11.41
C ASP A 3 15.11 -11.93 12.52
N SER A 4 16.39 -11.87 12.86
CA SER A 4 16.92 -10.93 13.86
C SER A 4 16.91 -9.47 13.39
N GLU A 5 17.08 -9.22 12.09
CA GLU A 5 17.03 -7.88 11.51
C GLU A 5 15.59 -7.40 11.34
N TYR A 6 14.68 -8.30 10.93
CA TYR A 6 13.25 -8.00 10.88
C TYR A 6 12.72 -7.61 12.26
N LYS A 7 13.09 -8.35 13.32
CA LYS A 7 12.71 -7.99 14.70
C LYS A 7 13.18 -6.60 15.10
N LYS A 8 14.43 -6.22 14.79
CA LYS A 8 14.93 -4.85 15.05
C LYS A 8 14.15 -3.78 14.29
N PHE A 9 13.77 -4.05 13.05
CA PHE A 9 12.93 -3.15 12.26
C PHE A 9 11.54 -2.99 12.91
N VAL A 10 10.88 -4.09 13.30
CA VAL A 10 9.60 -4.08 14.01
C VAL A 10 9.69 -3.33 15.34
N ASP A 11 10.75 -3.53 16.12
CA ASP A 11 11.00 -2.81 17.37
C ASP A 11 11.12 -1.30 17.14
N GLY A 12 11.81 -0.89 16.07
CA GLY A 12 11.92 0.50 15.65
C GLY A 12 10.58 1.10 15.26
N MET A 13 9.81 0.41 14.42
CA MET A 13 8.48 0.83 14.00
C MET A 13 7.52 0.94 15.19
N SER A 14 7.59 0.01 16.14
CA SER A 14 6.77 -0.02 17.36
C SER A 14 7.04 1.12 18.33
N LYS A 15 8.16 1.83 18.21
CA LYS A 15 8.40 3.08 18.97
C LYS A 15 7.66 4.27 18.38
N VAL A 16 7.32 4.21 17.09
CA VAL A 16 6.72 5.32 16.33
C VAL A 16 5.20 5.11 16.17
N PHE A 17 4.78 3.88 15.94
CA PHE A 17 3.40 3.53 15.64
C PHE A 17 2.82 2.57 16.68
N LYS A 18 1.51 2.66 16.87
CA LYS A 18 0.71 1.68 17.60
C LYS A 18 0.35 0.54 16.65
N SER A 19 0.34 -0.70 17.16
CA SER A 19 -0.25 -1.83 16.43
C SER A 19 -1.75 -1.59 16.25
N HIS A 20 -2.28 -2.00 15.10
CA HIS A 20 -3.71 -1.90 14.80
C HIS A 20 -4.11 -3.04 13.88
N GLN A 21 -4.78 -4.06 14.42
CA GLN A 21 -5.14 -5.28 13.68
C GLN A 21 -6.67 -5.48 13.55
N ASP A 22 -7.47 -4.62 14.19
CA ASP A 22 -8.92 -4.80 14.34
C ASP A 22 -9.69 -4.85 13.01
N ILE A 23 -9.17 -4.16 11.98
CA ILE A 23 -9.83 -4.05 10.68
C ILE A 23 -8.82 -4.35 9.57
N THR A 24 -9.21 -5.27 8.69
CA THR A 24 -8.47 -5.57 7.46
C THR A 24 -8.59 -4.40 6.48
N ARG A 25 -7.44 -3.84 6.10
CA ARG A 25 -7.33 -2.70 5.19
C ARG A 25 -6.55 -3.11 3.96
N VAL A 26 -7.02 -2.73 2.77
CA VAL A 26 -6.37 -3.09 1.52
C VAL A 26 -6.20 -1.87 0.64
N ILE A 27 -5.01 -1.63 0.10
CA ILE A 27 -4.76 -0.63 -0.93
C ILE A 27 -4.49 -1.36 -2.24
N VAL A 28 -5.31 -1.09 -3.26
CA VAL A 28 -5.26 -1.76 -4.57
C VAL A 28 -4.65 -0.82 -5.61
N GLY A 29 -3.51 -1.22 -6.16
CA GLY A 29 -2.89 -0.61 -7.33
C GLY A 29 -3.28 -1.28 -8.63
N GLU A 30 -2.67 -0.84 -9.73
CA GLU A 30 -2.96 -1.36 -11.07
C GLU A 30 -2.18 -2.65 -11.34
N SER A 31 -1.03 -2.56 -12.00
CA SER A 31 -0.09 -3.65 -12.25
C SER A 31 1.22 -3.36 -11.52
N PRO A 32 2.08 -4.39 -11.29
CA PRO A 32 3.45 -4.18 -10.88
C PRO A 32 4.16 -3.19 -11.81
N TYR A 33 5.14 -2.47 -11.25
CA TYR A 33 6.10 -1.74 -12.06
C TYR A 33 7.08 -2.73 -12.68
N ASN A 34 7.64 -2.41 -13.86
CA ASN A 34 8.61 -3.28 -14.54
C ASN A 34 9.86 -3.60 -13.68
N ASP A 35 10.13 -2.76 -12.69
CA ASP A 35 11.23 -2.86 -11.75
C ASP A 35 10.76 -3.16 -10.31
N GLY A 36 9.46 -3.39 -10.12
CA GLY A 36 8.90 -3.89 -8.86
C GLY A 36 8.92 -5.41 -8.88
N GLY A 37 9.61 -6.01 -7.91
CA GLY A 37 9.68 -7.46 -7.77
C GLY A 37 8.42 -8.04 -7.11
N ASN A 38 8.16 -9.32 -7.36
CA ASN A 38 7.35 -10.13 -6.44
C ASN A 38 8.08 -10.23 -5.09
N LEU A 39 7.33 -10.33 -3.98
CA LEU A 39 7.93 -10.72 -2.70
C LEU A 39 8.51 -12.13 -2.85
N ASN A 40 9.83 -12.28 -2.76
CA ASN A 40 10.50 -13.54 -3.04
C ASN A 40 10.82 -14.33 -1.76
N ASN A 41 10.94 -13.65 -0.61
CA ASN A 41 11.35 -14.26 0.66
C ASN A 41 10.32 -14.15 1.80
N VAL A 42 9.06 -13.80 1.51
CA VAL A 42 8.00 -13.74 2.54
C VAL A 42 7.02 -14.89 2.33
N SER A 43 7.37 -16.06 2.85
CA SER A 43 6.65 -17.33 2.68
C SER A 43 5.20 -17.32 3.20
N TYR A 44 4.84 -16.33 4.02
CA TYR A 44 3.54 -16.22 4.69
C TYR A 44 2.77 -14.95 4.35
N TYR A 45 3.24 -14.15 3.39
CA TYR A 45 2.47 -13.00 2.96
C TYR A 45 1.33 -13.48 2.04
N PRO A 46 0.06 -13.15 2.32
CA PRO A 46 -1.08 -13.74 1.63
C PRO A 46 -1.17 -13.35 0.14
N TYR A 47 -0.40 -12.34 -0.30
CA TYR A 47 -0.46 -11.77 -1.64
C TYR A 47 0.91 -11.68 -2.34
N LYS A 48 1.06 -12.31 -3.50
CA LYS A 48 2.36 -12.30 -4.22
C LYS A 48 2.64 -10.99 -4.95
N GLN A 49 1.60 -10.21 -5.23
CA GLN A 49 1.66 -9.01 -6.04
C GLN A 49 1.59 -7.75 -5.18
N VAL A 50 2.73 -7.25 -4.70
CA VAL A 50 2.75 -6.06 -3.83
C VAL A 50 2.77 -4.76 -4.63
N ALA A 51 1.87 -3.85 -4.28
CA ALA A 51 1.78 -2.52 -4.88
C ALA A 51 2.52 -1.47 -4.03
N PHE A 52 2.98 -0.40 -4.67
CA PHE A 52 3.44 0.85 -4.03
C PHE A 52 4.64 0.76 -3.06
N LEU A 53 5.20 -0.42 -2.85
CA LEU A 53 6.50 -0.59 -2.19
C LEU A 53 7.57 -0.63 -3.28
N ARG A 54 8.51 0.31 -3.20
CA ARG A 54 9.62 0.43 -4.14
C ARG A 54 10.91 0.77 -3.40
N SER A 55 11.95 0.06 -3.78
CA SER A 55 13.32 0.17 -3.31
C SER A 55 14.20 0.91 -4.30
N LEU A 56 13.87 0.80 -5.59
CA LEU A 56 14.42 1.66 -6.63
C LEU A 56 13.67 2.99 -6.64
N PRO A 57 14.39 4.13 -6.64
CA PRO A 57 13.78 5.44 -6.76
C PRO A 57 12.84 5.49 -7.96
N ALA A 58 11.56 5.70 -7.70
CA ALA A 58 10.58 5.93 -8.73
C ALA A 58 10.86 7.26 -9.44
N ASN A 59 10.55 7.33 -10.74
CA ASN A 59 10.67 8.54 -11.56
C ASN A 59 9.28 9.00 -12.04
N GLY A 60 9.14 10.30 -12.32
CA GLY A 60 7.92 10.90 -12.88
C GLY A 60 6.65 10.61 -12.07
N ALA A 61 5.56 10.28 -12.77
CA ALA A 61 4.24 9.96 -12.19
C ALA A 61 4.26 8.85 -11.14
N THR A 62 5.15 7.87 -11.30
CA THR A 62 5.32 6.75 -10.36
C THR A 62 5.90 7.22 -9.03
N LYS A 63 6.82 8.19 -9.05
CA LYS A 63 7.41 8.79 -7.84
C LYS A 63 6.36 9.47 -7.00
N GLU A 64 5.48 10.23 -7.65
CA GLU A 64 4.38 10.89 -6.99
C GLU A 64 3.43 9.87 -6.34
N THR A 65 3.12 8.81 -7.07
CA THR A 65 2.24 7.73 -6.60
C THR A 65 2.74 7.07 -5.32
N VAL A 66 4.00 6.62 -5.32
CA VAL A 66 4.62 6.02 -4.14
C VAL A 66 4.69 7.00 -2.98
N ASN A 67 5.17 8.22 -3.21
CA ASN A 67 5.30 9.22 -2.15
C ASN A 67 3.94 9.55 -1.50
N ARG A 68 2.86 9.57 -2.28
CA ARG A 68 1.51 9.83 -1.75
C ARG A 68 1.00 8.67 -0.89
N VAL A 69 1.19 7.42 -1.33
CA VAL A 69 0.83 6.24 -0.51
C VAL A 69 1.63 6.22 0.79
N TRP A 70 2.93 6.51 0.74
CA TRP A 70 3.76 6.62 1.95
C TRP A 70 3.30 7.76 2.87
N SER A 71 2.94 8.92 2.31
CA SER A 71 2.44 10.05 3.10
C SER A 71 1.08 9.75 3.74
N LEU A 72 0.22 9.00 3.06
CA LEU A 72 -1.04 8.52 3.62
C LEU A 72 -0.78 7.60 4.81
N LEU A 73 0.04 6.56 4.61
CA LEU A 73 0.33 5.54 5.62
C LEU A 73 1.06 6.10 6.84
N PHE A 74 2.10 6.92 6.63
CA PHE A 74 3.04 7.29 7.69
C PHE A 74 2.97 8.76 8.13
N GLY A 75 2.32 9.63 7.36
CA GLY A 75 2.20 11.06 7.68
C GLY A 75 3.57 11.76 7.79
N ASP A 76 3.78 12.50 8.86
CA ASP A 76 5.04 13.19 9.19
C ASP A 76 6.19 12.22 9.55
N LYS A 77 5.92 10.92 9.73
CA LYS A 77 6.92 9.90 10.09
C LYS A 77 7.56 9.20 8.90
N VAL A 78 7.27 9.61 7.66
CA VAL A 78 7.84 9.01 6.43
C VAL A 78 9.36 8.91 6.51
N ASP A 79 10.05 9.96 6.93
CA ASP A 79 11.51 9.97 6.97
C ASP A 79 12.06 9.08 8.10
N SER A 80 11.36 8.95 9.22
CA SER A 80 11.71 7.98 10.27
C SER A 80 11.64 6.55 9.75
N VAL A 81 10.61 6.20 8.98
CA VAL A 81 10.48 4.86 8.35
C VAL A 81 11.60 4.63 7.34
N LYS A 82 11.92 5.62 6.50
CA LYS A 82 13.05 5.52 5.56
C LYS A 82 14.37 5.28 6.30
N ASN A 83 14.63 6.00 7.39
CA ASN A 83 15.84 5.83 8.18
C ASN A 83 15.92 4.43 8.82
N LEU A 84 14.79 3.90 9.31
CA LEU A 84 14.72 2.53 9.82
C LEU A 84 15.02 1.48 8.73
N LEU A 85 14.63 1.74 7.49
CA LEU A 85 14.93 0.85 6.35
C LEU A 85 16.37 1.00 5.85
N GLN A 86 17.00 2.17 6.02
CA GLN A 86 18.38 2.42 5.55
C GLN A 86 19.45 1.56 6.24
N VAL A 87 19.14 1.00 7.42
CA VAL A 87 20.07 0.10 8.14
C VAL A 87 20.30 -1.24 7.42
N ILE A 88 19.46 -1.56 6.42
CA ILE A 88 19.56 -2.76 5.59
C ILE A 88 20.49 -2.46 4.41
N VAL A 89 21.68 -3.08 4.39
CA VAL A 89 22.79 -2.75 3.47
C VAL A 89 23.35 -3.94 2.67
N ASP A 90 22.72 -5.12 2.74
CA ASP A 90 23.16 -6.30 2.00
C ASP A 90 22.98 -6.18 0.46
N SER A 91 23.51 -7.14 -0.29
CA SER A 91 23.44 -7.17 -1.77
C SER A 91 22.03 -7.29 -2.34
N THR A 92 21.04 -7.65 -1.50
CA THR A 92 19.62 -7.76 -1.81
C THR A 92 18.79 -6.67 -1.11
N ALA A 93 19.43 -5.66 -0.51
CA ALA A 93 18.83 -4.74 0.46
C ALA A 93 17.56 -4.05 -0.05
N ASN A 94 17.49 -3.83 -1.36
CA ASN A 94 16.32 -3.25 -2.01
C ASN A 94 15.07 -4.13 -1.88
N ALA A 95 15.17 -5.40 -2.30
CA ALA A 95 14.09 -6.36 -2.13
C ALA A 95 13.78 -6.61 -0.64
N THR A 96 14.83 -6.74 0.19
CA THR A 96 14.68 -6.95 1.64
C THR A 96 13.91 -5.81 2.32
N LYS A 97 14.15 -4.55 1.94
CA LYS A 97 13.43 -3.38 2.49
C LYS A 97 11.95 -3.40 2.16
N GLU A 98 11.60 -3.71 0.90
CA GLU A 98 10.20 -3.84 0.47
C GLU A 98 9.51 -4.98 1.24
N GLU A 99 10.19 -6.11 1.38
CA GLU A 99 9.68 -7.29 2.09
C GLU A 99 9.46 -7.01 3.58
N TYR A 100 10.37 -6.30 4.25
CA TYR A 100 10.22 -5.96 5.68
C TYR A 100 9.03 -5.04 5.89
N LEU A 101 8.87 -4.04 5.02
CA LEU A 101 7.75 -3.11 5.11
C LEU A 101 6.42 -3.80 4.78
N ALA A 102 6.37 -4.63 3.74
CA ALA A 102 5.19 -5.43 3.41
C ALA A 102 4.80 -6.32 4.59
N LYS A 103 5.76 -7.08 5.13
CA LYS A 103 5.54 -8.01 6.23
C LYS A 103 5.06 -7.27 7.49
N TYR A 104 5.67 -6.15 7.86
CA TYR A 104 5.21 -5.32 8.98
C TYR A 104 3.79 -4.79 8.78
N LEU A 105 3.47 -4.27 7.59
CA LEU A 105 2.13 -3.76 7.31
C LEU A 105 1.06 -4.86 7.41
N ALA A 106 1.36 -6.08 6.97
CA ALA A 106 0.43 -7.21 7.14
C ALA A 106 0.33 -7.68 8.59
N GLU A 107 1.47 -8.01 9.23
CA GLU A 107 1.49 -8.63 10.55
C GLU A 107 1.10 -7.66 11.66
N GLU A 108 1.61 -6.43 11.65
CA GLU A 108 1.43 -5.49 12.76
C GLU A 108 0.28 -4.51 12.54
N GLN A 109 -0.16 -4.35 11.29
CA GLN A 109 -1.15 -3.33 10.91
C GLN A 109 -2.36 -3.91 10.15
N ASN A 110 -2.37 -5.20 9.79
CA ASN A 110 -3.44 -5.78 8.96
C ASN A 110 -3.76 -4.92 7.70
N ILE A 111 -2.72 -4.35 7.09
CA ILE A 111 -2.74 -3.58 5.85
C ILE A 111 -2.08 -4.38 4.74
N TYR A 112 -2.78 -4.53 3.62
CA TYR A 112 -2.28 -5.20 2.43
C TYR A 112 -2.18 -4.23 1.27
N LEU A 113 -1.09 -4.28 0.52
CA LEU A 113 -0.87 -3.47 -0.68
C LEU A 113 -0.82 -4.42 -1.86
N ILE A 114 -1.85 -4.46 -2.71
CA ILE A 114 -1.95 -5.46 -3.78
C ILE A 114 -2.13 -4.84 -5.16
N ASN A 115 -1.69 -5.53 -6.22
CA ASN A 115 -2.00 -5.15 -7.59
C ASN A 115 -3.29 -5.82 -8.08
N ALA A 116 -4.09 -5.10 -8.86
CA ALA A 116 -5.27 -5.63 -9.52
C ALA A 116 -4.94 -6.56 -10.69
N PHE A 117 -3.86 -6.27 -11.43
CA PHE A 117 -3.43 -7.00 -12.62
C PHE A 117 -2.03 -7.58 -12.48
N TYR A 118 -1.73 -8.63 -13.24
CA TYR A 118 -0.36 -9.06 -13.49
C TYR A 118 0.39 -8.06 -14.39
N ALA A 119 1.66 -8.33 -14.68
CA ALA A 119 2.50 -7.46 -15.52
C ALA A 119 1.95 -7.22 -16.94
N ASP A 120 1.06 -8.10 -17.42
CA ASP A 120 0.35 -7.95 -18.71
C ASP A 120 -0.72 -6.85 -18.72
N ARG A 121 -1.11 -6.31 -17.54
CA ARG A 121 -2.15 -5.28 -17.35
C ARG A 121 -3.55 -5.67 -17.81
N GLU A 122 -3.77 -6.96 -18.08
CA GLU A 122 -5.04 -7.48 -18.58
C GLU A 122 -5.58 -8.55 -17.65
N THR A 123 -4.70 -9.42 -17.15
CA THR A 123 -5.08 -10.56 -16.31
C THR A 123 -5.20 -10.13 -14.85
N ILE A 124 -6.39 -10.31 -14.27
CA ILE A 124 -6.65 -10.05 -12.86
C ILE A 124 -5.86 -11.02 -11.97
N THR A 125 -5.21 -10.47 -10.93
CA THR A 125 -4.43 -11.25 -9.97
C THR A 125 -5.30 -12.19 -9.15
N ASP A 126 -4.77 -13.36 -8.79
CA ASP A 126 -5.44 -14.26 -7.87
C ASP A 126 -5.62 -13.64 -6.47
N ASP A 127 -4.73 -12.73 -6.11
CA ASP A 127 -4.78 -11.94 -4.87
C ASP A 127 -6.07 -11.10 -4.80
N LEU A 128 -6.41 -10.41 -5.90
CA LEU A 128 -7.65 -9.63 -5.99
C LEU A 128 -8.89 -10.53 -6.00
N LYS A 129 -8.85 -11.69 -6.68
CA LYS A 129 -9.98 -12.65 -6.70
C LYS A 129 -10.29 -13.15 -5.29
N LYS A 130 -9.26 -13.53 -4.53
CA LYS A 130 -9.39 -13.98 -3.12
C LYS A 130 -9.98 -12.91 -2.21
N LEU A 131 -9.83 -11.62 -2.53
CA LEU A 131 -10.44 -10.57 -1.72
C LEU A 131 -11.97 -10.67 -1.67
N ASN A 132 -12.60 -11.15 -2.74
CA ASN A 132 -14.06 -11.25 -2.87
C ASN A 132 -14.67 -12.42 -2.08
N ASP A 133 -13.86 -13.43 -1.79
CA ASP A 133 -14.30 -14.68 -1.16
C ASP A 133 -14.09 -14.68 0.36
N ASN A 134 -13.39 -13.69 0.88
CA ASN A 134 -13.15 -13.53 2.30
C ASN A 134 -14.26 -12.65 2.92
N THR A 135 -14.93 -13.19 3.93
CA THR A 135 -16.14 -12.67 4.58
C THR A 135 -15.86 -11.59 5.64
N GLU A 136 -14.60 -11.32 5.97
CA GLU A 136 -14.26 -10.24 6.88
C GLU A 136 -14.57 -8.87 6.26
N CYS A 137 -15.11 -7.94 7.06
CA CYS A 137 -15.36 -6.58 6.61
C CYS A 137 -14.04 -5.85 6.33
N LYS A 138 -13.74 -5.59 5.06
CA LYS A 138 -12.54 -4.87 4.64
C LYS A 138 -12.83 -3.41 4.33
N LYS A 139 -11.87 -2.54 4.61
CA LYS A 139 -11.81 -1.20 4.00
C LYS A 139 -10.84 -1.26 2.84
N ILE A 140 -11.35 -1.10 1.62
CA ILE A 140 -10.53 -1.16 0.40
C ILE A 140 -10.32 0.26 -0.11
N LEU A 141 -9.07 0.64 -0.32
CA LEU A 141 -8.66 1.84 -1.02
C LEU A 141 -8.23 1.48 -2.42
N VAL A 142 -8.95 1.95 -3.44
CA VAL A 142 -8.51 1.78 -4.84
C VAL A 142 -7.70 2.99 -5.28
N ALA A 143 -6.50 2.76 -5.81
CA ALA A 143 -5.54 3.79 -6.24
C ALA A 143 -5.14 3.61 -7.73
N THR A 144 -6.12 3.34 -8.60
CA THR A 144 -5.96 3.25 -10.05
C THR A 144 -7.24 3.67 -10.77
N ARG A 145 -7.10 4.16 -12.00
CA ARG A 145 -8.22 4.46 -12.91
C ARG A 145 -8.83 3.22 -13.56
N GLU A 146 -8.12 2.09 -13.55
CA GLU A 146 -8.55 0.84 -14.18
C GLU A 146 -9.58 0.07 -13.31
N PHE A 147 -10.03 0.67 -12.20
CA PHE A 147 -10.98 0.04 -11.27
C PHE A 147 -12.27 -0.49 -11.89
N PRO A 148 -12.87 0.11 -12.95
CA PRO A 148 -14.09 -0.45 -13.53
C PRO A 148 -13.90 -1.88 -14.04
N LYS A 149 -12.67 -2.25 -14.45
CA LYS A 149 -12.35 -3.59 -14.95
C LYS A 149 -12.35 -4.66 -13.86
N PHE A 150 -12.25 -4.28 -12.59
CA PHE A 150 -12.14 -5.23 -11.48
C PHE A 150 -13.10 -4.98 -10.31
N THR A 151 -14.04 -4.05 -10.47
CA THR A 151 -15.01 -3.67 -9.42
C THR A 151 -15.81 -4.87 -8.92
N THR A 152 -16.12 -5.83 -9.79
CA THR A 152 -16.85 -7.06 -9.44
C THR A 152 -16.15 -7.89 -8.35
N TYR A 153 -14.82 -7.86 -8.29
CA TYR A 153 -14.00 -8.59 -7.31
C TYR A 153 -13.88 -7.89 -5.95
N ILE A 154 -14.29 -6.62 -5.86
CA ILE A 154 -14.23 -5.85 -4.60
C ILE A 154 -15.62 -5.42 -4.12
N SER A 155 -16.67 -5.65 -4.91
CA SER A 155 -18.05 -5.19 -4.70
C SER A 155 -18.71 -5.60 -3.37
N LYS A 156 -18.25 -6.68 -2.72
CA LYS A 156 -18.77 -7.13 -1.42
C LYS A 156 -18.18 -6.40 -0.20
N ASN A 157 -17.22 -5.49 -0.39
CA ASN A 157 -16.48 -4.83 0.69
C ASN A 157 -16.90 -3.36 0.85
N ILE A 158 -16.51 -2.71 1.96
CA ILE A 158 -16.65 -1.25 2.07
C ILE A 158 -15.54 -0.58 1.26
N LEU A 159 -15.95 0.09 0.19
CA LEU A 159 -15.04 0.72 -0.77
C LEU A 159 -14.79 2.20 -0.43
N TYR A 160 -13.52 2.56 -0.39
CA TYR A 160 -12.99 3.92 -0.39
C TYR A 160 -12.19 4.12 -1.68
N PHE A 161 -12.34 5.26 -2.34
CA PHE A 161 -11.65 5.54 -3.60
C PHE A 161 -10.70 6.72 -3.44
N ILE A 162 -9.45 6.57 -3.87
CA ILE A 162 -8.56 7.69 -4.18
C ILE A 162 -8.26 7.63 -5.66
N ILE A 163 -8.63 8.71 -6.37
CA ILE A 163 -8.23 8.92 -7.76
C ILE A 163 -6.70 8.78 -7.84
N HIS A 164 -6.25 8.04 -8.85
CA HIS A 164 -4.85 7.71 -9.11
C HIS A 164 -3.92 8.87 -8.70
N PRO A 165 -2.92 8.65 -7.84
CA PRO A 165 -2.06 9.70 -7.27
C PRO A 165 -1.10 10.39 -8.27
N SER A 166 -1.38 10.33 -9.58
CA SER A 166 -0.62 10.98 -10.65
C SER A 166 -1.42 12.16 -11.21
N LYS A 167 -0.76 13.30 -11.47
CA LYS A 167 -1.39 14.53 -11.99
C LYS A 167 -1.99 14.44 -13.41
N THR A 168 -1.92 13.30 -14.10
CA THR A 168 -2.07 13.23 -15.56
C THR A 168 -3.51 13.16 -16.11
N THR A 169 -4.57 13.12 -15.30
CA THR A 169 -5.93 12.92 -15.84
C THR A 169 -7.02 13.73 -15.13
N ARG A 170 -7.92 14.33 -15.94
CA ARG A 170 -8.97 15.28 -15.54
C ARG A 170 -10.34 14.68 -15.17
N ASP A 171 -10.63 13.40 -15.42
CA ASP A 171 -12.05 13.02 -15.64
C ASP A 171 -12.56 11.74 -14.95
N ILE A 172 -12.28 11.46 -13.67
CA ILE A 172 -12.98 10.36 -12.98
C ILE A 172 -13.38 10.76 -11.56
N GLU A 173 -14.68 10.97 -11.39
CA GLU A 173 -15.36 11.42 -10.18
C GLU A 173 -15.07 10.60 -8.92
N GLN A 174 -14.95 11.36 -7.84
CA GLN A 174 -14.78 10.96 -6.46
C GLN A 174 -16.11 10.44 -5.90
N TRP A 175 -16.10 9.23 -5.32
CA TRP A 175 -17.18 8.77 -4.43
C TRP A 175 -16.52 8.60 -3.05
N LYS A 176 -16.67 9.52 -2.07
CA LYS A 176 -17.77 10.46 -1.77
C LYS A 176 -17.25 11.76 -1.07
N LEU A 177 -17.72 12.93 -1.57
CA LEU A 177 -17.99 14.27 -0.95
C LEU A 177 -17.44 14.54 0.49
N ASP A 178 -16.84 15.67 0.91
CA ASP A 178 -16.82 17.07 0.45
C ASP A 178 -15.66 17.90 1.11
N TYR A 179 -15.06 18.84 0.36
CA TYR A 179 -14.46 20.20 0.69
C TYR A 179 -13.45 20.44 1.87
N GLN A 180 -12.43 21.35 1.90
CA GLN A 180 -11.50 22.11 1.00
C GLN A 180 -10.32 22.65 1.86
N GLY A 181 -9.15 22.90 1.25
CA GLY A 181 -8.07 23.72 1.80
C GLY A 181 -6.70 23.50 1.14
N ASP A 182 -6.29 24.44 0.28
CA ASP A 182 -4.99 24.69 -0.38
C ASP A 182 -4.09 23.52 -0.88
N ASP A 183 -3.99 23.44 -2.21
CA ASP A 183 -2.90 22.95 -3.09
C ASP A 183 -2.18 21.62 -2.86
N ARG A 184 -2.68 20.72 -2.01
CA ARG A 184 -2.25 19.32 -1.98
C ARG A 184 -3.46 18.42 -1.91
N TYR A 185 -3.54 17.43 -2.80
CA TYR A 185 -4.62 16.45 -2.92
C TYR A 185 -4.81 15.67 -1.60
N ASN A 186 -5.51 16.28 -0.65
CA ASN A 186 -5.80 15.76 0.67
C ASN A 186 -6.78 14.60 0.53
N CYS A 187 -6.35 13.41 0.94
CA CYS A 187 -7.25 12.28 1.15
C CYS A 187 -8.31 12.72 2.18
N SER A 188 -9.56 12.28 2.06
CA SER A 188 -10.59 12.63 3.05
C SER A 188 -10.12 12.25 4.46
N LYS A 189 -10.58 12.98 5.48
CA LYS A 189 -10.27 12.67 6.88
C LYS A 189 -10.59 11.21 7.20
N ASP A 190 -11.68 10.68 6.65
CA ASP A 190 -12.08 9.28 6.80
C ASP A 190 -11.06 8.30 6.23
N ILE A 191 -10.51 8.58 5.04
CA ILE A 191 -9.46 7.74 4.44
C ILE A 191 -8.19 7.79 5.29
N ILE A 192 -7.82 8.98 5.77
CA ILE A 192 -6.68 9.15 6.67
C ILE A 192 -6.91 8.37 7.97
N ASP A 193 -8.08 8.50 8.57
CA ASP A 193 -8.42 7.87 9.84
C ASP A 193 -8.41 6.34 9.75
N ILE A 194 -8.72 5.80 8.57
CA ILE A 194 -8.71 4.36 8.30
C ILE A 194 -7.29 3.86 7.94
N PHE A 195 -6.62 4.48 6.98
CA PHE A 195 -5.40 3.91 6.39
C PHE A 195 -4.09 4.43 6.99
N ARG A 196 -4.09 5.59 7.66
CA ARG A 196 -2.89 6.08 8.34
C ARG A 196 -2.60 5.23 9.57
N LEU A 197 -1.33 4.86 9.75
CA LEU A 197 -0.87 4.21 10.97
C LEU A 197 -1.04 5.15 12.16
N LYS A 198 -1.63 4.64 13.23
CA LYS A 198 -1.83 5.42 14.46
C LYS A 198 -0.47 5.65 15.12
N GLN A 199 -0.11 6.92 15.32
CA GLN A 199 1.15 7.30 15.92
C GLN A 199 1.08 7.24 17.46
N LYS A 200 2.25 7.12 18.10
CA LYS A 200 2.40 7.21 19.56
C LYS A 200 2.51 8.65 20.05
#